data_AF-A0A2H0DHH2-F1
#
_entry.id   AF-A0A2H0DHH2-F1
#
_cell.length_a   1.000
_cell.length_b   1.000
_cell.length_c   1.000
_cell.angle_alpha   90.00
_cell.angle_beta   90.00
_cell.angle_gamma   90.00
#
_symmetry.space_group_name_H-M   'P 1'
#
loop_
_entity.id
_entity.type
_entity.pdbx_description
1 polymer ?
#
loop_
_entity_poly.entity_id
_entity_poly.type
_entity_poly.pdbx_seq_one_letter_code
_entity_poly.pdbx_strand_id
1 'polypeptide(L)'
;MMSLKETLGNETWLKDHEKLIKDLFPIHWTAIDKLKKLNIGKGLKKLGIDYKTEQEFAHIMIFFEKIGFLEAKDNCVKVSTETVIH
;
A
#
# COMPACT_ATOMS: atom_id res chain seq x y z
N MET A 1 -12.71 -13.51 5.65
CA MET A 1 -11.56 -12.72 5.15
C MET A 1 -11.64 -12.73 3.64
N MET A 2 -11.47 -11.57 3.00
CA MET A 2 -11.43 -11.48 1.53
C MET A 2 -10.12 -12.08 1.01
N SER A 3 -10.16 -12.67 -0.17
CA SER A 3 -8.95 -13.16 -0.84
C SER A 3 -8.16 -12.01 -1.48
N LEU A 4 -6.87 -12.21 -1.74
CA LEU A 4 -6.03 -11.26 -2.50
C LEU A 4 -6.63 -10.96 -3.89
N LYS A 5 -7.28 -11.94 -4.51
CA LYS A 5 -7.94 -11.78 -5.82
C LYS A 5 -9.15 -10.85 -5.76
N GLU A 6 -9.85 -10.83 -4.63
CA GLU A 6 -10.99 -9.95 -4.39
C GLU A 6 -10.58 -8.53 -3.96
N THR A 7 -9.30 -8.34 -3.59
CA THR A 7 -8.74 -7.06 -3.12
C THR A 7 -7.68 -6.52 -4.09
N LEU A 8 -6.39 -6.80 -3.87
CA LEU A 8 -5.28 -6.30 -4.69
C LEU A 8 -5.34 -6.75 -6.16
N GLY A 9 -6.05 -7.85 -6.44
CA GLY A 9 -6.31 -8.33 -7.81
C GLY A 9 -7.54 -7.72 -8.49
N ASN A 10 -8.28 -6.82 -7.81
CA ASN A 10 -9.51 -6.23 -8.29
C ASN A 10 -9.35 -4.71 -8.43
N GLU A 11 -9.33 -4.24 -9.67
CA GLU A 11 -9.15 -2.83 -10.01
C GLU A 11 -10.28 -1.94 -9.46
N THR A 12 -11.53 -2.38 -9.55
CA THR A 12 -12.69 -1.65 -8.98
C THR A 12 -12.53 -1.50 -7.47
N TRP A 13 -12.14 -2.58 -6.80
CA TRP A 13 -11.91 -2.54 -5.35
C TRP A 13 -10.77 -1.57 -5.00
N LEU A 14 -9.67 -1.60 -5.75
CA LEU A 14 -8.54 -0.68 -5.57
C LEU A 14 -8.94 0.78 -5.76
N LYS A 15 -9.77 1.10 -6.76
CA LYS A 15 -10.31 2.44 -7.00
C LYS A 15 -11.21 2.89 -5.82
N ASP A 16 -12.11 2.02 -5.39
CA ASP A 16 -13.04 2.33 -4.29
C ASP A 16 -12.33 2.55 -2.94
N HIS A 17 -11.16 1.92 -2.75
CA HIS A 17 -10.39 1.96 -1.51
C HIS A 17 -9.10 2.77 -1.61
N GLU A 18 -8.83 3.43 -2.74
CA GLU A 18 -7.57 4.13 -3.00
C GLU A 18 -7.22 5.09 -1.87
N LYS A 19 -8.16 5.97 -1.51
CA LYS A 19 -7.97 6.97 -0.46
C LYS A 19 -7.60 6.32 0.88
N LEU A 20 -8.33 5.27 1.25
CA LEU A 20 -8.10 4.56 2.52
C LEU A 20 -6.73 3.89 2.54
N ILE A 21 -6.28 3.35 1.40
CA ILE A 21 -4.94 2.76 1.28
C ILE A 21 -3.88 3.85 1.40
N LYS A 22 -4.02 4.96 0.67
CA LYS A 22 -3.09 6.10 0.71
C LYS A 22 -2.98 6.72 2.09
N ASP A 23 -4.08 6.83 2.84
CA ASP A 23 -4.10 7.35 4.22
C ASP A 23 -3.28 6.51 5.20
N LEU A 24 -2.90 5.27 4.87
CA LEU A 24 -1.99 4.45 5.68
C LEU A 24 -0.54 4.90 5.58
N PHE A 25 -0.19 5.65 4.53
CA PHE A 25 1.17 5.98 4.16
C PHE A 25 1.48 7.46 4.43
N PRO A 26 2.76 7.80 4.63
CA PRO A 26 3.15 9.16 4.94
C PRO A 26 3.01 10.08 3.73
N ILE A 27 2.58 11.33 3.96
CA ILE A 27 2.46 12.36 2.91
C ILE A 27 3.84 12.95 2.56
N HIS A 28 4.77 12.92 3.51
CA HIS A 28 6.16 13.38 3.33
C HIS A 28 7.10 12.20 3.13
N TRP A 29 8.20 12.44 2.42
CA TRP A 29 9.29 11.46 2.28
C TRP A 29 9.73 10.97 3.64
N THR A 30 9.48 9.69 3.89
CA THR A 30 9.79 9.04 5.16
C THR A 30 10.65 7.83 4.88
N ALA A 31 11.80 7.76 5.55
CA ALA A 31 12.71 6.64 5.44
C ALA A 31 12.01 5.32 5.85
N ILE A 32 12.26 4.24 5.12
CA ILE A 32 11.56 2.95 5.27
C ILE A 32 11.77 2.33 6.66
N ASP A 33 12.90 2.59 7.29
CA ASP A 33 13.23 2.19 8.66
C ASP A 33 12.41 2.94 9.72
N LYS A 34 11.98 4.17 9.42
CA LYS A 34 11.12 5.00 10.27
C LYS A 34 9.63 4.79 10.05
N LEU A 35 9.25 3.98 9.05
CA LEU A 35 7.85 3.64 8.83
C LEU A 35 7.31 2.85 10.01
N LYS A 36 6.11 3.23 10.45
CA LYS A 36 5.32 2.44 11.40
C LYS A 36 4.72 1.22 10.68
N LYS A 37 5.57 0.28 10.24
CA LYS A 37 5.20 -0.93 9.48
C LYS A 37 4.08 -1.72 10.14
N LEU A 38 4.09 -1.79 11.48
CA LEU A 38 3.02 -2.43 12.26
C LEU A 38 1.66 -1.75 12.09
N ASN A 39 1.62 -0.41 12.02
CA ASN A 39 0.38 0.35 11.87
C ASN A 39 -0.16 0.23 10.44
N ILE A 40 0.73 0.37 9.44
CA ILE A 40 0.40 0.17 8.02
C ILE A 40 -0.18 -1.24 7.85
N GLY A 41 0.52 -2.24 8.38
CA GLY A 41 0.13 -3.64 8.33
C GLY A 41 -1.25 -3.93 8.93
N LYS A 42 -1.54 -3.35 10.11
CA LYS A 42 -2.87 -3.44 10.73
C LYS A 42 -3.93 -2.74 9.86
N GLY A 43 -3.61 -1.61 9.24
CA GLY A 43 -4.49 -0.91 8.31
C GLY A 43 -4.85 -1.77 7.09
N LEU A 44 -3.85 -2.36 6.45
CA LEU A 44 -4.04 -3.27 5.30
C LEU A 44 -4.92 -4.47 5.67
N LYS A 45 -4.68 -5.09 6.82
CA LYS A 45 -5.52 -6.19 7.32
C LYS A 45 -6.98 -5.78 7.56
N LYS A 46 -7.22 -4.56 8.05
CA LYS A 46 -8.59 -4.02 8.22
C LYS A 46 -9.29 -3.80 6.87
N LEU A 47 -8.53 -3.47 5.83
CA LEU A 47 -9.02 -3.38 4.46
C LEU A 47 -9.20 -4.76 3.78
N GLY A 48 -8.92 -5.86 4.48
CA GLY A 48 -9.05 -7.21 3.92
C GLY A 48 -7.85 -7.67 3.10
N ILE A 49 -6.76 -6.88 3.06
CA ILE A 49 -5.49 -7.28 2.45
C ILE A 49 -4.74 -8.12 3.48
N ASP A 50 -4.86 -9.44 3.36
CA ASP A 50 -4.16 -10.37 4.25
C ASP A 50 -2.75 -10.70 3.71
N TYR A 51 -1.79 -10.73 4.63
CA TYR A 51 -0.41 -11.11 4.38
C TYR A 51 0.18 -11.76 5.64
N LYS A 52 1.05 -12.73 5.42
CA LYS A 52 1.59 -13.66 6.42
C LYS A 52 3.06 -13.43 6.70
N THR A 53 3.82 -12.90 5.74
CA THR A 53 5.26 -12.71 5.85
C THR A 53 5.68 -11.28 5.57
N GLU A 54 6.88 -10.90 6.04
CA GLU A 54 7.48 -9.60 5.70
C GLU A 54 7.75 -9.48 4.19
N GLN A 55 8.06 -10.59 3.53
CA GLN A 55 8.27 -10.62 2.08
C GLN A 55 6.98 -10.30 1.32
N GLU A 56 5.84 -10.85 1.75
CA GLU A 56 4.54 -10.50 1.17
C GLU A 56 4.20 -9.02 1.40
N PHE A 57 4.48 -8.49 2.59
CA PHE A 57 4.34 -7.06 2.85
C PHE A 57 5.20 -6.22 1.90
N ALA A 58 6.45 -6.59 1.67
CA ALA A 58 7.33 -5.91 0.72
C ALA A 58 6.79 -5.98 -0.71
N HIS A 59 6.25 -7.12 -1.15
CA HIS A 59 5.62 -7.23 -2.46
C HIS A 59 4.38 -6.33 -2.60
N ILE A 60 3.57 -6.19 -1.54
CA ILE A 60 2.43 -5.26 -1.52
C ILE A 60 2.90 -3.81 -1.66
N MET A 61 3.97 -3.43 -0.96
CA MET A 61 4.57 -2.10 -1.07
C MET A 61 5.02 -1.81 -2.52
N ILE A 62 5.73 -2.75 -3.14
CA ILE A 62 6.18 -2.64 -4.54
C ILE A 62 4.99 -2.58 -5.50
N PHE A 63 3.92 -3.34 -5.23
CA PHE A 63 2.70 -3.29 -6.03
C PHE A 63 2.07 -1.89 -5.96
N PHE A 64 1.93 -1.32 -4.77
CA PHE A 64 1.41 0.04 -4.60
C PHE A 64 2.27 1.11 -5.27
N GLU A 65 3.59 0.94 -5.27
CA GLU A 65 4.48 1.80 -6.06
C GLU A 65 4.17 1.69 -7.56
N LYS A 66 4.06 0.46 -8.09
CA LYS A 66 3.81 0.22 -9.53
C LYS A 66 2.48 0.78 -10.03
N ILE A 67 1.44 0.78 -9.19
CA ILE A 67 0.12 1.32 -9.55
C ILE A 67 -0.02 2.82 -9.21
N GLY A 68 1.07 3.48 -8.81
CA GLY A 68 1.08 4.91 -8.53
C GLY A 68 0.35 5.30 -7.25
N PHE A 69 0.21 4.40 -6.27
CA PHE A 69 -0.28 4.76 -4.94
C PHE A 69 0.82 5.35 -4.08
N LEU A 70 2.07 4.90 -4.29
CA LEU A 70 3.26 5.31 -3.56
C LEU A 70 4.34 5.79 -4.53
N GLU A 71 5.16 6.71 -4.05
CA GLU A 71 6.46 7.01 -4.65
C GLU A 71 7.55 6.49 -3.70
N ALA A 72 8.53 5.75 -4.23
CA ALA A 72 9.71 5.32 -3.49
C ALA A 72 10.98 5.89 -4.14
N LYS A 73 11.86 6.46 -3.32
CA LYS A 73 13.14 7.02 -3.77
C LYS A 73 14.13 7.06 -2.61
N ASP A 74 15.40 6.73 -2.86
CA ASP A 74 16.50 6.83 -1.88
C ASP A 74 16.14 6.25 -0.49
N ASN A 75 15.57 5.04 -0.47
CA ASN A 75 15.10 4.34 0.74
C ASN A 75 14.03 5.09 1.55
N CYS A 76 13.31 6.01 0.91
CA CYS A 76 12.17 6.73 1.45
C CYS A 76 10.91 6.41 0.65
N VAL A 77 9.77 6.50 1.30
CA VAL A 77 8.45 6.37 0.67
C VAL A 77 7.57 7.56 1.03
N LYS A 78 6.67 7.94 0.14
CA LYS A 78 5.53 8.80 0.42
C LYS A 78 4.34 8.39 -0.44
N VAL A 79 3.15 8.88 -0.10
CA VAL A 79 1.97 8.80 -0.98
C VAL A 79 2.25 9.52 -2.29
N SER A 80 1.86 8.89 -3.40
CA SER A 80 1.92 9.52 -4.73
C SER A 80 0.84 10.59 -4.87
N THR A 81 1.23 11.74 -5.42
CA THR A 81 0.30 12.81 -5.81
C THR A 81 -0.36 12.55 -7.16
N GLU A 82 0.15 11.59 -7.93
CA GLU A 82 -0.36 11.20 -9.25
C GLU A 82 -0.77 9.72 -9.21
N THR A 83 -2.06 9.42 -9.21
CA THR A 83 -2.53 8.04 -9.36
C THR A 83 -2.69 7.73 -10.84
N VAL A 84 -1.92 6.78 -11.34
CA VAL A 84 -2.09 6.24 -12.69
C VAL A 84 -2.70 4.85 -12.55
N ILE A 85 -4.03 4.78 -12.39
CA ILE A 85 -4.74 3.50 -12.47
C ILE A 85 -5.06 3.28 -13.95
N HIS A 86 -4.22 2.48 -14.61
CA HIS A 86 -4.45 2.03 -15.99
C HIS A 86 -5.62 1.05 -16.07
#